data_AF-A0A3C0GAH5-F1
#
_entry.id   AF-A0A3C0GAH5-F1
#
_cell.length_a   1.000
_cell.length_b   1.000
_cell.length_c   1.000
_cell.angle_alpha   90.00
_cell.angle_beta   90.00
_cell.angle_gamma   90.00
#
_symmetry.space_group_name_H-M   'P 1'
#
loop_
_entity.id
_entity.type
_entity.pdbx_description
1 polymer ?
#
loop_
_entity_poly.entity_id
_entity_poly.type
_entity_poly.pdbx_seq_one_letter_code
_entity_poly.pdbx_strand_id
1 'polypeptide(L)'
;MSKFDHVSDAFIKEALEEYKEAIDSKKPDRLSVSGYKVTKPWGYELWLELNEFYAFKLIHMTKGNRCSLQSHEYKIEANYVIEGEAEVLL
;
A
#
# COMPACT_ATOMS: atom_id res chain seq x y z
N MET A 1 -20.07 -4.78 15.29
CA MET A 1 -18.95 -4.05 15.91
C MET A 1 -17.74 -4.26 15.02
N SER A 2 -17.01 -3.20 14.71
CA SER A 2 -15.86 -3.30 13.80
C SER A 2 -14.72 -4.00 14.53
N LYS A 3 -13.92 -4.78 13.80
CA LYS A 3 -12.68 -5.36 14.34
C LYS A 3 -11.68 -4.27 14.77
N PHE A 4 -11.86 -3.04 14.30
CA PHE A 4 -10.95 -1.90 14.48
C PHE A 4 -11.56 -0.79 15.35
N ASP A 5 -12.53 -1.10 16.22
CA ASP A 5 -13.15 -0.10 17.11
C ASP A 5 -12.16 0.52 18.14
N HIS A 6 -11.00 -0.08 18.34
CA HIS A 6 -9.91 0.46 19.17
C HIS A 6 -9.06 1.52 18.45
N VAL A 7 -9.17 1.64 17.13
CA VAL A 7 -8.44 2.62 16.32
C VAL A 7 -9.17 3.95 16.37
N SER A 8 -8.53 4.97 16.96
CA SER A 8 -9.14 6.28 17.16
C SER A 8 -9.16 7.15 15.90
N ASP A 9 -8.18 6.98 15.02
CA ASP A 9 -8.11 7.73 13.77
C ASP A 9 -9.08 7.15 12.74
N ALA A 10 -10.00 7.98 12.26
CA ALA A 10 -11.07 7.55 11.37
C ALA A 10 -10.55 7.10 9.99
N PHE A 11 -9.50 7.74 9.45
CA PHE A 11 -8.95 7.39 8.14
C PHE A 11 -8.17 6.07 8.20
N ILE A 12 -7.42 5.86 9.28
CA ILE A 12 -6.73 4.58 9.51
C ILE A 12 -7.76 3.46 9.69
N LYS A 13 -8.83 3.72 10.47
CA LYS A 13 -9.91 2.75 10.66
C LYS A 13 -10.60 2.39 9.35
N GLU A 14 -10.97 3.38 8.54
CA GLU A 14 -11.58 3.17 7.22
C GLU A 14 -10.67 2.34 6.31
N ALA A 15 -9.38 2.67 6.22
CA ALA A 15 -8.42 1.92 5.40
C ALA A 15 -8.28 0.47 5.88
N LEU A 16 -8.27 0.22 7.19
CA LEU A 16 -8.23 -1.13 7.76
C LEU A 16 -9.51 -1.90 7.45
N GLU A 17 -10.68 -1.28 7.61
CA GLU A 17 -11.97 -1.90 7.30
C GLU A 17 -12.08 -2.27 5.82
N GLU A 18 -11.59 -1.41 4.92
CA GLU A 18 -11.69 -1.62 3.47
C GLU A 18 -10.70 -2.68 2.97
N TYR A 19 -9.44 -2.60 3.39
CA TYR A 19 -8.36 -3.36 2.72
C TYR A 19 -7.77 -4.50 3.54
N LYS A 20 -7.82 -4.45 4.89
CA LYS A 20 -7.04 -5.35 5.74
C LYS A 20 -7.36 -6.82 5.50
N GLU A 21 -8.65 -7.16 5.40
CA GLU A 21 -9.10 -8.53 5.19
C GLU A 21 -8.70 -9.06 3.81
N ALA A 22 -8.83 -8.23 2.76
CA ALA A 22 -8.44 -8.61 1.41
C ALA A 22 -6.93 -8.87 1.31
N ILE A 23 -6.11 -8.03 1.98
CA ILE A 23 -4.66 -8.19 2.04
C ILE A 23 -4.28 -9.43 2.85
N ASP A 24 -4.82 -9.59 4.06
CA ASP A 24 -4.47 -10.71 4.94
C ASP A 24 -4.92 -12.07 4.36
N SER A 25 -6.02 -12.10 3.60
CA SER A 25 -6.45 -13.32 2.90
C SER A 25 -5.44 -13.86 1.87
N LYS A 26 -4.46 -13.03 1.46
CA LYS A 26 -3.39 -13.39 0.53
C LYS A 26 -2.05 -13.67 1.21
N LYS A 27 -2.02 -13.73 2.55
CA LYS A 27 -0.83 -14.19 3.29
C LYS A 27 -0.86 -15.72 3.38
N PRO A 28 0.25 -16.41 3.07
CA PRO A 28 0.30 -17.86 3.20
C PRO A 28 0.33 -18.32 4.66
N ASP A 29 0.86 -17.49 5.55
CA ASP A 29 0.91 -17.70 7.00
C ASP A 29 1.02 -16.35 7.72
N ARG A 30 1.02 -16.39 9.06
CA ARG A 30 1.01 -15.20 9.92
C ARG A 30 2.27 -14.32 9.80
N LEU A 31 3.42 -14.89 9.49
CA LEU A 31 4.71 -14.20 9.46
C LEU A 31 5.13 -13.79 8.04
N SER A 32 4.47 -14.33 7.02
CA SER A 32 4.71 -13.98 5.62
C SER A 32 3.98 -12.70 5.19
N VAL A 33 4.55 -12.05 4.17
CA VAL A 33 3.93 -10.89 3.50
C VAL A 33 2.78 -11.30 2.59
N SER A 34 1.87 -10.38 2.33
CA SER A 34 0.73 -10.60 1.44
C SER A 34 1.12 -10.54 -0.04
N GLY A 35 0.49 -11.39 -0.84
CA GLY A 35 0.55 -11.35 -2.31
C GLY A 35 -0.58 -10.52 -2.95
N TYR A 36 -1.27 -9.66 -2.20
CA TYR A 36 -2.40 -8.89 -2.74
C TYR A 36 -1.92 -7.89 -3.81
N LYS A 37 -2.41 -8.08 -5.04
CA LYS A 37 -1.97 -7.33 -6.22
C LYS A 37 -3.06 -6.38 -6.72
N VAL A 38 -2.69 -5.12 -6.94
CA VAL A 38 -3.53 -4.10 -7.57
C VAL A 38 -2.91 -3.69 -8.89
N THR A 39 -3.57 -4.01 -10.01
CA THR A 39 -3.12 -3.62 -11.35
C THR A 39 -3.46 -2.16 -11.64
N LYS A 40 -2.54 -1.43 -12.27
CA LYS A 40 -2.68 -0.03 -12.65
C LYS A 40 -2.24 0.16 -14.12
N PRO A 41 -2.67 1.24 -14.81
CA PRO A 41 -2.24 1.49 -16.19
C PRO A 41 -0.72 1.60 -16.36
N TRP A 42 -0.01 2.05 -15.31
CA TRP A 42 1.44 2.23 -15.30
C TRP A 42 2.23 1.02 -14.77
N GLY A 43 1.57 -0.07 -14.37
CA GLY A 43 2.20 -1.24 -13.76
C GLY A 43 1.32 -1.90 -12.70
N TYR A 44 1.86 -2.16 -11.52
CA TYR A 44 1.09 -2.73 -10.41
C TYR A 44 1.70 -2.43 -9.04
N GLU A 45 0.88 -2.58 -8.00
CA GLU A 45 1.27 -2.58 -6.61
C GLU A 45 1.06 -3.98 -6.02
N LEU A 46 2.03 -4.47 -5.25
CA LEU A 46 1.85 -5.55 -4.30
C LEU A 46 1.75 -4.93 -2.91
N TRP A 47 0.62 -5.12 -2.25
CA TRP A 47 0.42 -4.66 -0.88
C TRP A 47 0.87 -5.77 0.06
N LEU A 48 2.02 -5.57 0.69
CA LEU A 48 2.71 -6.57 1.49
C LEU A 48 2.19 -6.61 2.93
N GLU A 49 1.90 -5.44 3.51
CA GLU A 49 1.32 -5.29 4.84
C GLU A 49 0.47 -4.01 4.93
N LEU A 50 -0.58 -4.07 5.74
CA LEU A 50 -1.35 -2.93 6.21
C LEU A 50 -1.67 -3.12 7.69
N ASN A 51 -1.32 -2.14 8.51
CA ASN A 51 -1.70 -2.08 9.92
C ASN A 51 -1.95 -0.62 10.33
N GLU A 52 -2.21 -0.40 11.62
CA GLU A 52 -2.51 0.92 12.18
C GLU A 52 -1.39 1.95 12.02
N PHE A 53 -0.14 1.51 11.81
CA PHE A 53 1.03 2.37 11.81
C PHE A 53 1.57 2.62 10.40
N TYR A 54 1.46 1.64 9.50
CA TYR A 54 2.01 1.75 8.16
C TYR A 54 1.30 0.86 7.13
N ALA A 55 1.47 1.26 5.87
CA ALA A 55 1.26 0.39 4.71
C ALA A 55 2.62 0.14 4.05
N PHE A 56 2.91 -1.13 3.73
CA PHE A 56 4.13 -1.50 3.02
C PHE A 56 3.80 -2.11 1.68
N LYS A 57 4.41 -1.58 0.62
CA LYS A 57 4.10 -1.95 -0.77
C LYS A 57 5.37 -2.14 -1.57
N LEU A 58 5.31 -3.09 -2.50
CA LEU A 58 6.26 -3.19 -3.61
C LEU A 58 5.56 -2.68 -4.86
N ILE A 59 6.14 -1.66 -5.50
CA ILE A 59 5.56 -1.02 -6.68
C ILE A 59 6.41 -1.39 -7.89
N HIS A 60 5.76 -1.91 -8.92
CA HIS A 60 6.38 -2.13 -10.22
C HIS A 60 5.83 -1.11 -11.22
N MET A 61 6.74 -0.39 -11.87
CA MET A 61 6.40 0.56 -12.93
C MET A 61 6.96 0.06 -14.27
N THR A 62 6.10 0.00 -15.27
CA THR A 62 6.50 -0.37 -16.64
C THR A 62 7.23 0.81 -17.28
N LYS A 63 8.40 0.58 -17.87
CA LYS A 63 9.22 1.62 -18.54
C LYS A 63 8.38 2.52 -19.47
N GLY A 64 8.60 3.82 -19.36
CA GLY A 64 7.90 4.84 -20.15
C GLY A 64 6.54 5.28 -19.60
N ASN A 65 6.11 4.73 -18.45
CA ASN A 65 4.88 5.14 -17.79
C ASN A 65 5.15 6.06 -16.59
N ARG A 66 4.08 6.71 -16.15
CA ARG A 66 4.04 7.56 -14.95
C ARG A 66 2.78 7.30 -14.14
N CYS A 67 2.86 7.46 -12.83
CA CYS A 67 1.68 7.52 -11.98
C CYS A 67 1.07 8.94 -12.00
N SER A 68 -0.14 9.06 -11.45
CA SER A 68 -0.75 10.36 -11.17
C SER A 68 0.03 11.09 -10.08
N LEU A 69 -0.01 12.43 -10.08
CA LEU A 69 0.55 13.22 -8.98
C LEU A 69 -0.09 12.81 -7.65
N GLN A 70 0.73 12.63 -6.61
CA GLN A 70 0.30 12.25 -5.27
C GLN A 70 0.49 13.46 -4.34
N SER A 71 -0.51 13.72 -3.50
CA SER A 71 -0.44 14.71 -2.42
C SER A 71 -1.03 14.08 -1.16
N HIS A 72 -0.41 14.33 -0.01
CA HIS A 72 -0.76 13.71 1.26
C HIS A 72 -0.78 14.75 2.38
N GLU A 73 -1.95 14.91 3.01
CA GLU A 73 -2.10 15.79 4.18
C GLU A 73 -1.67 15.09 5.49
N TYR A 74 -1.92 13.77 5.60
CA TYR A 74 -1.77 13.01 6.85
C TYR A 74 -0.76 11.86 6.76
N LYS A 75 -0.17 11.62 5.58
CA LYS A 75 0.70 10.47 5.33
C LYS A 75 2.10 10.94 4.95
N ILE A 76 3.11 10.42 5.63
CA ILE A 76 4.51 10.51 5.21
C ILE A 76 4.86 9.24 4.44
N GLU A 77 5.59 9.37 3.34
CA GLU A 77 6.04 8.24 2.55
C GLU A 77 7.55 8.27 2.30
N ALA A 78 8.13 7.08 2.22
CA ALA A 78 9.49 6.86 1.80
C ALA A 78 9.48 5.89 0.63
N ASN A 79 10.16 6.26 -0.45
CA ASN A 79 10.29 5.44 -1.65
C ASN A 79 11.76 5.05 -1.82
N TYR A 80 12.02 3.77 -2.14
CA TYR A 80 13.34 3.25 -2.41
C TYR A 80 13.33 2.46 -3.71
N VAL A 81 14.21 2.82 -4.66
CA VAL A 81 14.31 2.14 -5.95
C VAL A 81 15.19 0.91 -5.79
N ILE A 82 14.59 -0.28 -5.96
CA ILE A 82 15.29 -1.57 -5.86
C ILE A 82 16.02 -1.89 -7.17
N GLU A 83 15.38 -1.62 -8.31
CA GLU A 83 15.91 -1.90 -9.64
C GLU A 83 15.41 -0.84 -10.63
N GLY A 84 16.29 -0.45 -11.56
CA GLY A 84 15.98 0.56 -12.58
C GLY A 84 16.15 2.00 -12.08
N GLU A 85 15.47 2.92 -12.74
CA GLU A 85 15.54 4.36 -12.45
C GLU A 85 14.14 4.96 -12.52
N ALA A 86 13.88 5.95 -11.66
CA ALA A 86 12.63 6.71 -11.63
C ALA A 86 12.94 8.20 -11.46
N GLU A 87 12.24 9.04 -12.22
CA GLU A 87 12.27 10.49 -12.04
C GLU A 87 11.16 10.90 -11.08
N VAL A 88 11.52 11.66 -10.05
CA VAL A 88 10.58 12.17 -9.05
C VAL A 88 10.40 13.67 -9.26
N LEU A 89 9.15 14.08 -9.47
CA LEU A 89 8.76 15.49 -9.50
C LEU A 89 8.31 15.89 -8.09
N LEU A 90 9.01 16.86 -7.49
CA LEU A 90 8.74 17.43 -6.17
C LEU A 90 8.22 18.87 -6.29
#